data_AF-A0A523R976-F1
#
_entry.id   AF-A0A523R976-F1
#
_cell.length_a   1.000
_cell.length_b   1.000
_cell.length_c   1.000
_cell.angle_alpha   90.00
_cell.angle_beta   90.00
_cell.angle_gamma   90.00
#
_symmetry.space_group_name_H-M   'P 1'
#
loop_
_entity.id
_entity.type
_entity.pdbx_description
1 polymer ?
#
loop_
_entity_poly.entity_id
_entity_poly.type
_entity_poly.pdbx_seq_one_letter_code
_entity_poly.pdbx_strand_id
1 'polypeptide(L)'
;MMLEEIEKSPEAVIIAADEVFKTYELMCLDKLKEIGRSTARDWSFAMGYTHRSSLAKIIRRITEQYPEMIKIYYNRFPRLYEAL
;
A
#
# COMPACT_ATOMS: atom_id res chain seq x y z
N MET A 1 8.49 17.88 53.76
CA MET A 1 7.43 17.84 52.74
C MET A 1 8.02 17.18 51.51
N MET A 2 7.47 16.04 51.14
CA MET A 2 7.85 15.25 49.98
C MET A 2 7.42 15.99 48.71
N LEU A 3 8.29 16.03 47.70
CA LEU A 3 7.88 16.27 46.32
C LEU A 3 8.45 15.13 45.50
N GLU A 4 7.50 14.38 44.97
CA GLU A 4 7.61 13.06 44.38
C GLU A 4 8.56 13.06 43.18
N GLU A 5 9.39 12.01 43.13
CA GLU A 5 10.11 11.63 41.94
C GLU A 5 9.07 11.27 40.87
N ILE A 6 8.96 12.11 39.84
CA ILE A 6 8.28 11.69 38.61
C ILE A 6 9.32 10.85 37.86
N GLU A 7 9.35 9.56 38.21
CA GLU A 7 9.93 8.51 37.36
C GLU A 7 9.29 8.64 35.99
N LYS A 8 10.01 9.26 35.07
CA LYS A 8 9.64 9.33 33.67
C LYS A 8 9.85 7.92 33.10
N SER A 9 8.81 7.09 33.21
CA SER A 9 8.81 5.71 32.72
C SER A 9 9.33 5.68 31.27
N PRO A 10 10.31 4.81 30.95
CA PRO A 10 10.82 4.63 29.59
C PRO A 10 9.81 3.97 28.63
N GLU A 11 8.61 3.58 29.12
CA GLU A 11 7.62 2.84 28.35
C GLU A 11 6.79 3.71 27.41
N ALA A 12 6.79 5.04 27.60
CA ALA A 12 6.08 5.97 26.71
C ALA A 12 6.77 6.19 25.35
N VAL A 13 7.97 5.64 25.14
CA VAL A 13 8.73 5.72 23.88
C VAL A 13 8.60 4.42 23.06
N ILE A 14 7.69 3.52 23.44
CA ILE A 14 7.49 2.22 22.78
C ILE A 14 6.20 2.24 21.93
N ILE A 15 6.00 3.23 21.05
CA ILE A 15 5.10 3.08 19.89
C ILE A 15 5.61 3.92 18.70
N ALA A 16 6.92 3.94 18.48
CA ALA A 16 7.41 4.14 17.12
C ALA A 16 7.05 2.86 16.37
N ALA A 17 5.95 2.90 15.62
CA ALA A 17 5.52 1.81 14.76
C ALA A 17 6.75 1.24 14.04
N ASP A 18 6.94 -0.08 14.07
CA ASP A 18 7.87 -0.77 13.19
C ASP A 18 7.63 -0.23 11.76
N GLU A 19 8.45 0.71 11.31
CA GLU A 19 8.49 1.16 9.93
C GLU A 19 9.08 0.02 9.12
N VAL A 20 8.25 -0.99 8.85
CA VAL A 20 8.56 -2.04 7.90
C VAL A 20 8.73 -1.35 6.57
N PHE A 21 9.97 -1.21 6.12
CA PHE A 21 10.29 -0.67 4.80
C PHE A 21 9.55 -1.47 3.73
N LYS A 22 8.53 -0.87 3.12
CA LYS A 22 7.79 -1.46 2.01
C LYS A 22 8.38 -1.00 0.69
N THR A 23 8.48 -1.93 -0.26
CA THR A 23 8.77 -1.55 -1.65
C THR A 23 7.60 -0.75 -2.22
N TYR A 24 7.87 0.03 -3.26
CA TYR A 24 6.83 0.84 -3.89
C TYR A 24 5.71 -0.04 -4.49
N GLU A 25 6.06 -1.23 -4.98
CA GLU A 25 5.15 -2.27 -5.44
C GLU A 25 4.17 -2.70 -4.33
N LEU A 26 4.67 -2.93 -3.10
CA LEU A 26 3.84 -3.27 -1.94
C LEU A 26 2.95 -2.10 -1.51
N MET A 27 3.45 -0.87 -1.54
CA MET A 27 2.62 0.32 -1.27
C MET A 27 1.48 0.47 -2.27
N CYS A 28 1.73 0.17 -3.56
CA CYS A 28 0.69 0.18 -4.57
C CYS A 28 -0.36 -0.89 -4.30
N LEU A 29 0.05 -2.09 -3.87
CA LEU A 29 -0.87 -3.17 -3.48
C LEU A 29 -1.70 -2.81 -2.25
N ASP A 30 -1.10 -2.18 -1.24
CA ASP A 30 -1.83 -1.67 -0.07
C ASP A 30 -2.91 -0.66 -0.51
N LYS A 31 -2.57 0.27 -1.41
CA LYS A 31 -3.55 1.22 -1.94
C LYS A 31 -4.64 0.54 -2.75
N LEU A 32 -4.30 -0.48 -3.53
CA LEU A 32 -5.28 -1.28 -4.26
C LEU A 32 -6.23 -2.02 -3.29
N LYS A 33 -5.71 -2.51 -2.16
CA LYS A 33 -6.51 -3.14 -1.10
C LYS A 33 -7.46 -2.14 -0.45
N GLU A 34 -7.01 -0.90 -0.22
CA GLU A 34 -7.82 0.19 0.33
C GLU A 34 -8.98 0.59 -0.60
N ILE A 35 -8.72 0.76 -1.90
CA ILE A 35 -9.75 1.17 -2.88
C ILE A 35 -10.61 0.00 -3.40
N GLY A 36 -10.21 -1.24 -3.09
CA GLY A 36 -10.82 -2.45 -3.60
C GLY A 36 -10.59 -2.68 -5.10
N ARG A 37 -11.49 -3.43 -5.73
CA ARG A 37 -11.37 -3.79 -7.15
C ARG A 37 -11.43 -2.55 -8.04
N SER A 38 -10.38 -2.33 -8.82
CA SER A 38 -10.19 -1.08 -9.56
C SER A 38 -9.59 -1.30 -10.96
N THR A 39 -9.76 -0.32 -11.85
CA THR A 39 -9.06 -0.30 -13.14
C THR A 39 -7.64 0.24 -12.95
N ALA A 40 -6.72 -0.05 -13.89
CA ALA A 40 -5.37 0.54 -13.85
C ALA A 40 -5.39 2.09 -13.84
N ARG A 41 -6.39 2.70 -14.50
CA ARG A 41 -6.58 4.16 -14.51
C ARG A 41 -6.91 4.67 -13.12
N ASP A 42 -7.94 4.10 -12.51
CA ASP A 42 -8.47 4.58 -11.23
C ASP A 42 -7.47 4.30 -10.11
N TRP A 43 -6.78 3.16 -10.17
CA TRP A 43 -5.65 2.87 -9.29
C TRP A 43 -4.51 3.90 -9.45
N SER A 44 -4.17 4.29 -10.69
CA SER A 44 -3.14 5.31 -10.96
C SER A 44 -3.52 6.66 -10.33
N PHE A 45 -4.78 7.05 -10.45
CA PHE A 45 -5.28 8.28 -9.84
C PHE A 45 -5.36 8.21 -8.31
N ALA A 46 -5.72 7.05 -7.75
CA ALA A 46 -5.71 6.82 -6.30
C ALA A 46 -4.29 6.90 -5.69
N MET A 47 -3.26 6.61 -6.49
CA MET A 47 -1.85 6.81 -6.12
C MET A 47 -1.37 8.26 -6.30
N GLY A 48 -2.24 9.17 -6.76
CA GLY A 48 -1.91 10.59 -6.96
C GLY A 48 -1.28 10.92 -8.33
N TYR A 49 -1.24 9.98 -9.27
CA TYR A 49 -0.76 10.28 -10.62
C TYR A 49 -1.80 11.06 -11.43
N THR A 50 -1.34 11.88 -12.37
CA THR A 50 -2.19 12.63 -13.30
C THR A 50 -2.54 11.84 -14.57
N HIS A 51 -1.76 10.81 -14.90
CA HIS A 51 -1.93 10.01 -16.10
C HIS A 51 -2.41 8.58 -15.79
N ARG A 52 -3.31 8.08 -16.65
CA ARG A 52 -3.93 6.74 -16.53
C ARG A 52 -2.95 5.57 -16.66
N SER A 53 -1.78 5.80 -17.24
CA SER A 53 -0.79 4.75 -17.55
C SER A 53 0.45 4.79 -16.65
N SER A 54 0.50 5.70 -15.66
CA SER A 54 1.69 5.85 -14.80
C SER A 54 2.01 4.57 -14.03
N LEU A 55 0.99 3.80 -13.65
CA LEU A 55 1.18 2.52 -12.97
C LEU A 55 1.49 1.34 -13.90
N ALA A 56 1.49 1.48 -15.24
CA ALA A 56 1.62 0.33 -16.14
C ALA A 56 2.89 -0.50 -15.91
N LYS A 57 4.03 0.17 -15.67
CA LYS A 57 5.31 -0.49 -15.37
C LYS A 57 5.30 -1.17 -14.00
N ILE A 58 4.65 -0.56 -13.01
CA ILE A 58 4.54 -1.09 -11.65
C ILE A 58 3.62 -2.30 -11.63
N ILE A 59 2.47 -2.24 -12.30
CA ILE A 59 1.55 -3.37 -12.47
C ILE A 59 2.30 -4.56 -13.08
N ARG A 60 3.10 -4.33 -14.13
CA ARG A 60 3.92 -5.39 -14.73
C ARG A 60 4.89 -6.01 -13.71
N ARG A 61 5.61 -5.19 -12.93
CA ARG A 61 6.53 -5.69 -11.90
C ARG A 61 5.81 -6.48 -10.82
N ILE A 62 4.66 -5.99 -10.35
CA ILE A 62 3.83 -6.69 -9.37
C ILE A 62 3.41 -8.06 -9.92
N THR A 63 2.97 -8.14 -11.17
CA THR A 63 2.60 -9.44 -11.77
C THR A 63 3.75 -10.40 -11.96
N GLU A 64 4.98 -9.89 -12.08
CA GLU A 64 6.20 -10.70 -12.22
C GLU A 64 6.75 -11.14 -10.86
N GLN A 65 6.70 -10.26 -9.84
CA GLN A 65 7.34 -10.46 -8.53
C GLN A 65 6.39 -10.98 -7.45
N TYR A 66 5.12 -10.60 -7.51
CA TYR A 66 4.09 -10.91 -6.51
C TYR A 66 2.80 -11.40 -7.18
N PRO A 67 2.85 -12.40 -8.08
CA PRO A 67 1.67 -12.89 -8.80
C PRO A 67 0.56 -13.39 -7.86
N GLU A 68 0.90 -13.87 -6.67
CA GLU A 68 -0.01 -14.36 -5.63
C GLU A 68 -0.73 -13.26 -4.85
N MET A 69 -0.25 -12.01 -4.91
CA MET A 69 -0.83 -10.88 -4.18
C MET A 69 -1.82 -10.06 -5.01
N ILE A 70 -1.97 -10.36 -6.30
CA ILE A 70 -2.83 -9.63 -7.21
C ILE A 70 -3.71 -10.56 -8.04
N LYS A 71 -5.00 -10.27 -8.07
CA LYS A 71 -5.95 -10.93 -8.96
C LYS A 71 -6.29 -10.03 -10.15
N ILE A 72 -6.12 -10.57 -11.35
CA ILE A 72 -6.41 -9.87 -12.61
C ILE A 72 -7.64 -10.49 -13.27
N TYR A 73 -8.63 -9.67 -13.58
CA TYR A 73 -9.86 -10.08 -14.26
C TYR A 73 -9.73 -9.87 -15.77
N TYR A 74 -9.23 -10.90 -16.47
CA TYR A 74 -8.97 -10.85 -17.92
C TYR A 74 -10.23 -10.84 -18.79
N ASN A 75 -11.38 -11.23 -18.23
CA ASN A 75 -12.65 -11.35 -18.95
C ASN A 75 -13.41 -10.02 -19.16
N ARG A 76 -12.85 -8.88 -18.70
CA ARG A 76 -13.49 -7.56 -18.84
C ARG A 76 -12.49 -6.53 -19.39
N PHE A 77 -13.00 -5.63 -20.23
CA PHE A 77 -12.28 -4.45 -20.71
C PHE A 77 -12.99 -3.17 -20.22
N PRO A 78 -12.30 -2.22 -19.56
CA PRO A 78 -10.89 -2.28 -19.14
C PRO A 78 -10.63 -3.39 -18.10
N ARG A 79 -9.40 -3.88 -18.05
CA ARG A 79 -8.99 -4.92 -17.07
C ARG A 79 -9.16 -4.38 -15.65
N LEU A 80 -9.65 -5.24 -14.77
CA LEU A 80 -9.79 -4.96 -13.34
C LEU A 80 -8.74 -5.72 -12.53
N TYR A 81 -8.32 -5.09 -11.44
CA TYR A 81 -7.28 -5.54 -10.54
C TYR A 81 -7.82 -5.51 -9.11
N GLU A 82 -7.42 -6.48 -8.29
CA GLU A 82 -7.79 -6.58 -6.88
C GLU A 82 -6.60 -7.16 -6.10
N ALA A 83 -6.23 -6.55 -4.98
CA ALA A 83 -5.22 -7.08 -4.09
C ALA A 83 -5.81 -8.25 -3.26
N LEU A 84 -5.03 -9.30 -3.05
CA LEU A 84 -5.43 -10.50 -2.30
C LEU A 84 -5.06 -10.41 -0.79
#